data_AF-A0A932LEZ6-F1
#
_entry.id   AF-A0A932LEZ6-F1
#
_cell.length_a   1.000
_cell.length_b   1.000
_cell.length_c   1.000
_cell.angle_alpha   90.00
_cell.angle_beta   90.00
_cell.angle_gamma   90.00
#
_symmetry.space_group_name_H-M   'P 1'
#
loop_
_entity.id
_entity.type
_entity.pdbx_description
1 polymer ?
#
loop_
_entity_poly.entity_id
_entity_poly.type
_entity_poly.pdbx_seq_one_letter_code
_entity_poly.pdbx_strand_id
1 'polypeptide(L)'
;MAVTRTQIPALTCPSDATGATPANGVTRHNYAANFGNTGLRVRTPLNGAVFGGAPFLLTGGCTSAAQAFKPSDVLDGTSNTLMLAEVVQGHGGDHRGFSWWSDSAGFETQQSPNSAAPDVMNGGTCRDRWTNPSVPINPPCVLAETATAPQRRAARSRHPGGVQASMLDGSVRFVSDNVNINTWRALSTTAGKDPIPDAL
;
A
#
# COMPACT_ATOMS: atom_id res chain seq x y z
N MET A 1 -4.82 27.23 -1.48
CA MET A 1 -4.37 26.25 -2.51
C MET A 1 -4.75 24.86 -2.00
N ALA A 2 -5.38 24.01 -2.81
CA ALA A 2 -5.81 22.68 -2.34
C ALA A 2 -4.58 21.76 -2.19
N VAL A 3 -4.44 21.13 -1.02
CA VAL A 3 -3.32 20.20 -0.70
C VAL A 3 -3.19 19.09 -1.75
N THR A 4 -4.29 18.70 -2.39
CA THR A 4 -4.35 17.65 -3.41
C THR A 4 -3.53 17.96 -4.66
N ARG A 5 -3.29 19.25 -4.98
CA ARG A 5 -2.56 19.68 -6.19
C ARG A 5 -1.10 20.03 -5.93
N THR A 6 -0.65 19.96 -4.67
CA THR A 6 0.71 20.34 -4.28
C THR A 6 1.51 19.08 -4.00
N GLN A 7 2.60 18.88 -4.73
CA GLN A 7 3.52 17.78 -4.43
C GLN A 7 4.21 18.08 -3.10
N ILE A 8 4.33 17.06 -2.25
CA ILE A 8 4.85 17.19 -0.89
C ILE A 8 6.18 16.47 -0.90
N PRO A 9 7.32 17.19 -0.83
CA PRO A 9 8.64 16.57 -0.94
C PRO A 9 8.88 15.48 0.09
N ALA A 10 8.38 15.66 1.31
CA ALA A 10 8.50 14.66 2.38
C ALA A 10 7.78 13.34 2.09
N LEU A 11 6.82 13.32 1.16
CA LEU A 11 6.10 12.12 0.75
C LEU A 11 6.57 11.61 -0.64
N THR A 12 7.58 12.24 -1.24
CA THR A 12 8.11 11.85 -2.55
C THR A 12 9.51 11.26 -2.39
N CYS A 13 9.68 10.03 -2.85
CA CYS A 13 10.95 9.35 -2.83
C CYS A 13 11.86 9.86 -3.98
N PRO A 14 13.11 10.27 -3.71
CA PRO A 14 14.03 10.75 -4.75
C PRO A 14 14.30 9.74 -5.87
N SER A 15 14.23 8.43 -5.59
CA SER A 15 14.48 7.39 -6.60
C SER A 15 13.34 7.19 -7.60
N ASP A 16 12.18 7.77 -7.36
CA ASP A 16 10.99 7.65 -8.21
C ASP A 16 10.48 9.00 -8.73
N ALA A 17 11.11 10.11 -8.33
CA ALA A 17 10.64 11.48 -8.56
C ALA A 17 10.71 11.99 -10.01
N THR A 18 10.83 11.12 -11.02
CA THR A 18 10.85 11.56 -12.42
C THR A 18 9.43 11.69 -12.98
N GLY A 19 8.80 12.85 -12.75
CA GLY A 19 7.73 13.34 -13.63
C GLY A 19 6.30 12.85 -13.36
N ALA A 20 5.95 12.53 -12.10
CA ALA A 20 4.56 12.23 -11.75
C ALA A 20 3.68 13.49 -11.78
N THR A 21 3.10 13.78 -12.94
CA THR A 21 2.14 14.88 -13.09
C THR A 21 0.87 14.58 -12.30
N PRO A 22 0.24 15.53 -11.60
CA PRO A 22 -1.06 15.31 -10.98
C PRO A 22 -2.09 14.83 -12.02
N ALA A 23 -2.96 13.91 -11.63
CA ALA A 23 -4.10 13.47 -12.46
C ALA A 23 -5.40 13.75 -11.70
N ASN A 24 -6.41 14.24 -12.41
CA ASN A 24 -7.69 14.67 -11.82
C ASN A 24 -7.54 15.67 -10.66
N GLY A 25 -6.47 16.48 -10.66
CA GLY A 25 -6.18 17.42 -9.57
C GLY A 25 -5.70 16.78 -8.27
N VAL A 26 -5.26 15.52 -8.32
CA VAL A 26 -4.65 14.77 -7.22
C VAL A 26 -3.20 14.42 -7.55
N THR A 27 -2.33 14.68 -6.60
CA THR A 27 -0.89 14.43 -6.65
C THR A 27 -0.58 12.98 -6.32
N ARG A 28 0.55 12.52 -6.86
CA ARG A 28 1.12 11.23 -6.55
C ARG A 28 2.30 11.40 -5.62
N HIS A 29 2.48 10.41 -4.76
CA HIS A 29 3.51 10.33 -3.75
C HIS A 29 3.90 8.86 -3.57
N ASN A 30 5.00 8.63 -2.85
CA ASN A 30 5.58 7.32 -2.67
C ASN A 30 5.19 6.65 -1.38
N TYR A 31 4.56 7.31 -0.42
CA TYR A 31 4.21 6.68 0.86
C TYR A 31 2.70 6.50 0.98
N ALA A 32 2.28 5.25 1.11
CA ALA A 32 0.87 4.84 1.22
C ALA A 32 0.59 4.23 2.60
N ALA A 33 -0.66 4.29 3.05
CA ALA A 33 -1.09 3.78 4.35
C ALA A 33 -1.32 2.26 4.36
N ASN A 34 -0.98 1.61 5.48
CA ASN A 34 -1.15 0.17 5.65
C ASN A 34 -2.63 -0.22 5.79
N PHE A 35 -3.16 -0.93 4.80
CA PHE A 35 -4.55 -1.44 4.76
C PHE A 35 -4.70 -2.92 5.15
N GLY A 36 -3.60 -3.56 5.58
CA GLY A 36 -3.60 -4.91 6.11
C GLY A 36 -2.94 -5.94 5.18
N ASN A 37 -3.13 -7.21 5.52
CA ASN A 37 -2.32 -8.32 5.01
C ASN A 37 -2.99 -9.22 3.95
N THR A 38 -4.24 -8.96 3.60
CA THR A 38 -5.02 -9.77 2.64
C THR A 38 -5.28 -9.00 1.36
N GLY A 39 -6.14 -8.00 1.40
CA GLY A 39 -6.52 -7.21 0.25
C GLY A 39 -7.45 -6.09 0.70
N LEU A 40 -7.60 -5.09 -0.15
CA LEU A 40 -8.44 -3.94 0.12
C LEU A 40 -9.85 -4.41 0.48
N ARG A 41 -10.30 -4.13 1.72
CA ARG A 41 -11.61 -4.49 2.26
C ARG A 41 -11.87 -6.00 2.40
N VAL A 42 -10.84 -6.84 2.28
CA VAL A 42 -10.97 -8.30 2.39
C VAL A 42 -10.71 -8.72 3.83
N ARG A 43 -11.77 -9.11 4.55
CA ARG A 43 -11.68 -9.52 5.96
C ARG A 43 -11.69 -11.04 6.17
N THR A 44 -11.57 -11.79 5.08
CA THR A 44 -11.52 -13.26 5.07
C THR A 44 -10.12 -13.74 4.68
N PRO A 45 -9.74 -14.99 4.97
CA PRO A 45 -8.45 -15.52 4.55
C PRO A 45 -8.25 -15.42 3.03
N LEU A 46 -7.04 -15.05 2.60
CA LEU A 46 -6.66 -14.94 1.19
C LEU A 46 -5.22 -15.43 0.99
N ASN A 47 -5.02 -16.41 0.11
CA ASN A 47 -3.69 -16.91 -0.28
C ASN A 47 -2.76 -17.20 0.92
N GLY A 48 -3.30 -17.88 1.94
CA GLY A 48 -2.58 -18.26 3.16
C GLY A 48 -2.42 -17.15 4.21
N ALA A 49 -2.87 -15.92 3.93
CA ALA A 49 -2.95 -14.86 4.94
C ALA A 49 -4.32 -14.90 5.63
N VAL A 50 -4.35 -14.93 6.96
CA VAL A 50 -5.57 -14.71 7.76
C VAL A 50 -5.61 -13.23 8.12
N PHE A 51 -6.78 -12.60 7.97
CA PHE A 51 -6.91 -11.17 8.26
C PHE A 51 -6.73 -10.90 9.77
N GLY A 52 -5.64 -10.23 10.12
CA GLY A 52 -5.28 -9.90 11.50
C GLY A 52 -5.68 -8.47 11.93
N GLY A 53 -6.61 -7.83 11.21
CA GLY A 53 -6.84 -6.39 11.37
C GLY A 53 -5.86 -5.55 10.54
N ALA A 54 -6.05 -4.24 10.59
CA ALA A 54 -5.16 -3.26 9.95
C ALA A 54 -5.27 -1.92 10.69
N PRO A 55 -4.19 -1.12 10.74
CA PRO A 55 -4.20 0.17 11.42
C PRO A 55 -5.05 1.21 10.69
N PHE A 56 -5.16 1.11 9.36
CA PHE A 56 -6.05 1.94 8.56
C PHE A 56 -7.02 1.04 7.80
N LEU A 57 -8.32 1.27 7.99
CA LEU A 57 -9.38 0.52 7.32
C LEU A 57 -10.22 1.44 6.46
N LEU A 58 -10.37 1.07 5.19
CA LEU A 58 -11.31 1.74 4.31
C LEU A 58 -12.74 1.29 4.63
N THR A 59 -13.39 2.01 5.55
CA THR A 59 -14.76 1.76 5.99
C THR A 59 -15.76 2.47 5.09
N GLY A 60 -16.48 1.72 4.26
CA GLY A 60 -17.59 2.23 3.44
C GLY A 60 -17.26 3.49 2.64
N GLY A 61 -18.27 4.34 2.38
CA GLY A 61 -18.08 5.68 1.79
C GLY A 61 -17.90 6.75 2.87
N CYS A 62 -17.77 8.02 2.48
CA CYS A 62 -17.52 9.16 3.39
C CYS A 62 -18.53 9.34 4.54
N THR A 63 -19.66 8.63 4.50
CA THR A 63 -20.72 8.66 5.52
C THR A 63 -20.63 7.52 6.54
N SER A 64 -19.69 6.59 6.37
CA SER A 64 -19.51 5.47 7.29
C SER A 64 -18.81 5.95 8.55
N ALA A 65 -19.18 5.38 9.70
CA ALA A 65 -18.50 5.66 10.96
C ALA A 65 -17.00 5.41 10.81
N ALA A 66 -16.19 6.41 11.12
CA ALA A 66 -14.74 6.27 11.10
C ALA A 66 -14.34 5.17 12.11
N GLN A 67 -13.61 4.15 11.65
CA GLN A 67 -12.93 3.24 12.55
C GLN A 67 -11.64 3.91 13.00
N ALA A 68 -11.61 4.35 14.25
CA ALA A 68 -10.41 4.85 14.90
C ALA A 68 -9.89 3.78 15.88
N PHE A 69 -8.59 3.54 15.84
CA PHE A 69 -7.89 2.67 16.78
C PHE A 69 -7.07 3.53 17.74
N LYS A 70 -7.06 3.15 19.00
CA LYS A 70 -6.10 3.68 19.96
C LYS A 70 -4.77 2.96 19.76
N PRO A 71 -3.62 3.60 20.06
CA PRO A 71 -2.33 2.90 20.08
C PRO A 71 -2.35 1.64 20.97
N SER A 72 -3.17 1.61 22.02
CA SER A 72 -3.35 0.44 22.89
C SER A 72 -4.08 -0.74 22.23
N ASP A 73 -4.79 -0.51 21.11
CA ASP A 73 -5.53 -1.55 20.39
C ASP A 73 -4.61 -2.34 19.43
N VAL A 74 -3.35 -1.93 19.31
CA VAL A 74 -2.31 -2.53 18.48
C VAL A 74 -1.51 -3.51 19.32
N LEU A 75 -1.88 -4.79 19.27
CA LEU A 75 -1.42 -5.80 20.22
C LEU A 75 0.01 -6.31 19.95
N ASP A 76 0.50 -6.21 18.72
CA ASP A 76 1.89 -6.43 18.32
C ASP A 76 2.83 -5.28 18.72
N GLY A 77 2.26 -4.15 19.14
CA GLY A 77 2.96 -2.94 19.55
C GLY A 77 3.24 -1.98 18.38
N THR A 78 3.17 -0.68 18.66
CA THR A 78 3.30 0.37 17.62
C THR A 78 4.65 0.37 16.89
N SER A 79 5.70 -0.17 17.50
CA SER A 79 7.02 -0.32 16.88
C SER A 79 7.12 -1.53 15.93
N ASN A 80 6.14 -2.44 15.95
CA ASN A 80 6.12 -3.65 15.13
C ASN A 80 4.99 -3.66 14.10
N THR A 81 4.13 -2.64 14.09
CA THR A 81 3.09 -2.47 13.07
C THR A 81 3.45 -1.40 12.06
N LEU A 82 3.39 -1.74 10.77
CA LEU A 82 3.58 -0.83 9.65
C LEU A 82 2.50 0.25 9.65
N MET A 83 2.91 1.50 9.47
CA MET A 83 2.03 2.64 9.26
C MET A 83 1.99 3.03 7.79
N LEU A 84 3.16 3.36 7.23
CA LEU A 84 3.33 3.73 5.84
C LEU A 84 4.41 2.86 5.20
N ALA A 85 4.28 2.58 3.90
CA ALA A 85 5.35 1.97 3.13
C ALA A 85 5.44 2.58 1.75
N GLU A 86 6.60 2.40 1.12
CA GLU A 86 6.81 2.86 -0.24
C GLU A 86 5.88 2.15 -1.23
N VAL A 87 5.37 2.94 -2.17
CA VAL A 87 4.73 2.55 -3.43
C VAL A 87 5.41 3.30 -4.56
N VAL A 88 5.46 2.71 -5.75
CA VAL A 88 5.92 3.41 -6.95
C VAL A 88 4.77 4.22 -7.53
N GLN A 89 5.05 5.47 -7.88
CA GLN A 89 4.08 6.40 -8.45
C GLN A 89 3.62 5.90 -9.82
N GLY A 90 2.31 5.84 -10.01
CA GLY A 90 1.73 5.57 -11.32
C GLY A 90 1.93 6.74 -12.30
N HIS A 91 1.71 6.49 -13.59
CA HIS A 91 1.68 7.53 -14.62
C HIS A 91 0.30 7.62 -15.29
N GLY A 92 0.03 8.76 -15.93
CA GLY A 92 -1.23 9.11 -16.62
C GLY A 92 -2.50 8.74 -15.82
N GLY A 93 -3.21 7.68 -16.19
CA GLY A 93 -4.44 7.23 -15.52
C GLY A 93 -4.23 6.14 -14.44
N ASP A 94 -2.99 5.86 -14.04
CA ASP A 94 -2.70 5.00 -12.89
C ASP A 94 -2.82 5.77 -11.57
N HIS A 95 -3.62 5.27 -10.65
CA HIS A 95 -3.93 5.97 -9.39
C HIS A 95 -2.97 5.61 -8.25
N ARG A 96 -2.06 4.65 -8.44
CA ARG A 96 -1.09 4.31 -7.39
C ARG A 96 -0.24 5.51 -7.01
N GLY A 97 -0.13 5.73 -5.70
CA GLY A 97 0.52 6.89 -5.11
C GLY A 97 -0.42 8.08 -4.87
N PHE A 98 -1.71 8.03 -5.20
CA PHE A 98 -2.63 9.11 -4.83
C PHE A 98 -2.83 9.19 -3.32
N SER A 99 -2.12 10.10 -2.64
CA SER A 99 -2.25 10.30 -1.18
C SER A 99 -3.61 10.84 -0.73
N TRP A 100 -4.42 11.36 -1.66
CA TRP A 100 -5.69 12.02 -1.35
C TRP A 100 -6.88 11.34 -2.04
N TRP A 101 -6.81 10.02 -2.22
CA TRP A 101 -7.84 9.26 -2.94
C TRP A 101 -8.07 7.88 -2.33
N SER A 102 -8.87 7.80 -1.27
CA SER A 102 -9.51 6.57 -0.78
C SER A 102 -8.61 5.32 -0.84
N ASP A 103 -8.97 4.34 -1.67
CA ASP A 103 -8.29 3.06 -1.88
C ASP A 103 -6.89 3.15 -2.51
N SER A 104 -6.60 4.26 -3.16
CA SER A 104 -5.34 4.49 -3.88
C SER A 104 -4.27 5.15 -3.00
N ALA A 105 -4.66 5.54 -1.78
CA ALA A 105 -3.78 6.07 -0.75
C ALA A 105 -3.18 4.96 0.16
N GLY A 106 -3.47 3.69 -0.11
CA GLY A 106 -3.02 2.57 0.71
C GLY A 106 -2.24 1.50 -0.03
N PHE A 107 -1.63 0.61 0.76
CA PHE A 107 -0.95 -0.60 0.32
C PHE A 107 -1.35 -1.77 1.22
N GLU A 108 -1.13 -2.99 0.73
CA GLU A 108 -1.34 -4.23 1.47
C GLU A 108 -0.08 -5.09 1.44
N THR A 109 0.05 -5.97 2.43
CA THR A 109 1.22 -6.86 2.61
C THR A 109 0.97 -8.29 2.20
N GLN A 110 -0.12 -8.56 1.47
CA GLN A 110 -0.41 -9.88 0.94
C GLN A 110 0.73 -10.40 0.05
N GLN A 111 1.37 -9.50 -0.69
CA GLN A 111 2.56 -9.76 -1.48
C GLN A 111 3.79 -9.17 -0.78
N SER A 112 4.96 -9.79 -0.99
CA SER A 112 6.24 -9.28 -0.49
C SER A 112 6.56 -7.90 -1.10
N PRO A 113 7.45 -7.13 -0.46
CA PRO A 113 7.99 -5.92 -1.08
C PRO A 113 8.52 -6.19 -2.49
N ASN A 114 8.28 -5.25 -3.40
CA ASN A 114 8.67 -5.31 -4.81
C ASN A 114 8.26 -6.60 -5.56
N SER A 115 7.21 -7.31 -5.11
CA SER A 115 6.81 -8.58 -5.73
C SER A 115 6.63 -8.46 -7.25
N ALA A 116 7.17 -9.41 -8.01
CA ALA A 116 6.99 -9.46 -9.45
C ALA A 116 5.53 -9.72 -9.88
N ALA A 117 4.70 -10.23 -8.97
CA ALA A 117 3.27 -10.40 -9.21
C ALA A 117 2.59 -9.03 -9.41
N PRO A 118 1.61 -8.92 -10.32
CA PRO A 118 0.92 -7.66 -10.56
C PRO A 118 0.02 -7.28 -9.37
N ASP A 119 -0.10 -5.97 -9.14
CA ASP A 119 -1.15 -5.40 -8.32
C ASP A 119 -2.51 -5.66 -8.98
N VAL A 120 -3.52 -6.01 -8.19
CA VAL A 120 -4.89 -6.18 -8.70
C VAL A 120 -5.66 -4.92 -8.39
N MET A 121 -6.24 -4.29 -9.40
CA MET A 121 -6.93 -3.02 -9.21
C MET A 121 -8.24 -2.93 -10.01
N ASN A 122 -9.16 -2.07 -9.56
CA ASN A 122 -10.44 -1.85 -10.22
C ASN A 122 -10.27 -1.08 -11.55
N GLY A 123 -11.19 -1.34 -12.50
CA GLY A 123 -11.21 -1.08 -13.96
C GLY A 123 -11.04 0.36 -14.46
N GLY A 124 -10.03 1.06 -13.96
CA GLY A 124 -9.65 2.41 -14.38
C GLY A 124 -8.46 2.98 -13.61
N THR A 125 -7.92 2.26 -12.63
CA THR A 125 -6.86 2.72 -11.73
C THR A 125 -5.45 2.30 -12.17
N CYS A 126 -5.34 1.61 -13.32
CA CYS A 126 -4.09 1.32 -14.05
C CYS A 126 -4.24 1.59 -15.56
N ARG A 127 -4.91 2.70 -15.89
CA ARG A 127 -5.60 2.89 -17.18
C ARG A 127 -4.68 2.91 -18.40
N ASP A 128 -3.45 3.39 -18.27
CA ASP A 128 -2.65 3.77 -19.43
C ASP A 128 -2.31 2.60 -20.35
N ARG A 129 -1.98 1.41 -19.82
CA ARG A 129 -1.72 0.25 -20.70
C ARG A 129 -2.96 -0.20 -21.46
N TRP A 130 -4.14 -0.12 -20.85
CA TRP A 130 -5.37 -0.68 -21.44
C TRP A 130 -5.91 0.20 -22.57
N THR A 131 -5.74 1.52 -22.46
CA THR A 131 -6.11 2.47 -23.52
C THR A 131 -4.96 2.77 -24.49
N ASN A 132 -3.70 2.59 -24.06
CA ASN A 132 -2.52 2.75 -24.90
C ASN A 132 -1.45 1.70 -24.51
N PRO A 133 -1.43 0.53 -25.19
CA PRO A 133 -0.48 -0.55 -24.91
C PRO A 133 1.00 -0.17 -25.08
N SER A 134 1.28 0.98 -25.71
CA SER A 134 2.63 1.51 -25.92
C SER A 134 3.21 2.19 -24.69
N VAL A 135 2.38 2.51 -23.67
CA VAL A 135 2.86 3.06 -22.41
C VAL A 135 3.39 1.92 -21.53
N PRO A 136 4.68 1.96 -21.13
CA PRO A 136 5.24 0.94 -20.25
C PRO A 136 4.46 0.86 -18.94
N ILE A 137 4.12 -0.35 -18.50
CA ILE A 137 3.57 -0.55 -17.18
C ILE A 137 4.62 -0.19 -16.13
N ASN A 138 4.21 0.66 -15.20
CA ASN A 138 5.02 1.05 -14.08
C ASN A 138 4.11 1.40 -12.90
N PRO A 139 4.04 0.61 -11.81
CA PRO A 139 4.50 -0.78 -11.58
C PRO A 139 3.59 -1.90 -12.16
N PRO A 140 3.91 -3.22 -12.09
CA PRO A 140 3.04 -4.31 -12.58
C PRO A 140 1.59 -4.24 -12.08
N CYS A 141 0.60 -4.36 -12.97
CA CYS A 141 -0.81 -4.34 -12.59
C CYS A 141 -1.71 -5.15 -13.53
N VAL A 142 -2.87 -5.56 -13.03
CA VAL A 142 -3.97 -6.17 -13.79
C VAL A 142 -5.33 -5.62 -13.36
N LEU A 143 -6.24 -5.44 -14.33
CA LEU A 143 -7.64 -5.05 -14.09
C LEU A 143 -8.53 -6.29 -14.01
N ALA A 144 -8.20 -7.18 -13.08
CA ALA A 144 -8.81 -8.51 -12.96
C ALA A 144 -9.40 -8.74 -11.57
N GLU A 145 -10.07 -7.72 -11.03
CA GLU A 145 -10.73 -7.84 -9.73
C GLU A 145 -11.85 -8.88 -9.78
N THR A 146 -11.77 -9.88 -8.91
CA THR A 146 -12.81 -10.88 -8.70
C THR A 146 -12.94 -11.18 -7.20
N ALA A 147 -13.97 -11.94 -6.80
CA ALA A 147 -14.11 -12.40 -5.42
C ALA A 147 -12.89 -13.21 -4.92
N THR A 148 -12.15 -13.87 -5.83
CA THR A 148 -10.95 -14.66 -5.52
C THR A 148 -9.64 -13.92 -5.81
N ALA A 149 -9.71 -12.79 -6.51
CA ALA A 149 -8.61 -11.88 -6.78
C ALA A 149 -9.04 -10.44 -6.43
N PRO A 150 -9.20 -10.13 -5.13
CA PRO A 150 -9.61 -8.78 -4.71
C PRO A 150 -8.51 -7.75 -4.97
N GLN A 151 -8.88 -6.46 -4.93
CA GLN A 151 -7.90 -5.39 -5.06
C GLN A 151 -6.78 -5.52 -4.03
N ARG A 152 -5.55 -5.34 -4.48
CA ARG A 152 -4.34 -5.37 -3.65
C ARG A 152 -3.20 -4.64 -4.35
N ARG A 153 -2.44 -3.86 -3.60
CA ARG A 153 -1.31 -3.06 -4.05
C ARG A 153 -0.13 -3.39 -3.14
N ALA A 154 0.90 -4.01 -3.69
CA ALA A 154 2.09 -4.33 -2.90
C ALA A 154 2.86 -3.05 -2.53
N ALA A 155 3.62 -3.11 -1.42
CA ALA A 155 4.69 -2.15 -1.20
C ALA A 155 5.76 -2.30 -2.29
N ARG A 156 6.17 -1.18 -2.89
CA ARG A 156 7.10 -1.14 -4.03
C ARG A 156 7.98 0.09 -3.96
N SER A 157 9.25 -0.05 -4.31
CA SER A 157 10.23 1.03 -4.35
C SER A 157 11.15 0.87 -5.55
N ARG A 158 11.79 1.98 -5.93
CA ARG A 158 12.91 1.98 -6.87
C ARG A 158 14.26 1.82 -6.17
N HIS A 159 14.28 1.74 -4.84
CA HIS A 159 15.48 1.40 -4.08
C HIS A 159 15.88 -0.06 -4.32
N PRO A 160 17.18 -0.36 -4.51
CA PRO A 160 17.63 -1.74 -4.71
C PRO A 160 17.37 -2.61 -3.47
N GLY A 161 16.66 -3.72 -3.66
CA GLY A 161 16.58 -4.81 -2.69
C GLY A 161 15.58 -4.63 -1.54
N GLY A 162 14.73 -3.61 -1.58
CA GLY A 162 13.74 -3.38 -0.53
C GLY A 162 12.91 -2.11 -0.69
N VAL A 163 12.13 -1.84 0.35
CA VAL A 163 11.27 -0.66 0.49
C VAL A 163 11.55 0.04 1.82
N GLN A 164 11.42 1.37 1.85
CA GLN A 164 11.34 2.08 3.13
C GLN A 164 9.92 1.98 3.69
N ALA A 165 9.81 1.71 4.98
CA ALA A 165 8.55 1.67 5.69
C ALA A 165 8.66 2.33 7.06
N SER A 166 7.60 3.03 7.48
CA SER A 166 7.47 3.57 8.83
C SER A 166 6.56 2.69 9.66
N MET A 167 6.88 2.58 10.95
CA MET A 167 6.05 1.92 11.95
C MET A 167 5.06 2.93 12.56
N LEU A 168 4.07 2.47 13.32
CA LEU A 168 3.09 3.36 13.98
C LEU A 168 3.69 4.29 15.03
N ASP A 169 4.86 3.96 15.59
CA ASP A 169 5.62 4.84 16.47
C ASP A 169 6.45 5.90 15.74
N GLY A 170 6.42 5.91 14.40
CA GLY A 170 7.17 6.81 13.54
C GLY A 170 8.61 6.40 13.25
N SER A 171 9.10 5.28 13.83
CA SER A 171 10.39 4.70 13.43
C SER A 171 10.36 4.25 11.97
N VAL A 172 11.48 4.36 11.27
CA VAL A 172 11.61 3.98 9.86
C VAL A 172 12.58 2.82 9.73
N ARG A 173 12.21 1.84 8.91
CA ARG A 173 13.02 0.64 8.64
C ARG A 173 13.07 0.41 7.13
N PHE A 174 14.23 -0.05 6.67
CA PHE A 174 14.38 -0.62 5.34
C PHE A 174 14.01 -2.10 5.39
N VAL A 175 13.03 -2.51 4.60
CA VAL A 175 12.53 -3.90 4.57
C VAL A 175 12.95 -4.56 3.27
N SER A 176 13.68 -5.67 3.40
CA SER A 176 14.21 -6.43 2.26
C SER A 176 13.09 -7.03 1.39
N ASP A 177 13.32 -7.10 0.08
CA ASP A 177 12.47 -7.86 -0.86
C ASP A 177 12.39 -9.36 -0.51
N ASN A 178 13.41 -9.87 0.19
CA ASN A 178 13.54 -11.27 0.61
C ASN A 178 13.02 -11.53 2.03
N VAL A 179 12.33 -10.57 2.65
CA VAL A 179 11.69 -10.76 3.96
C VAL A 179 10.79 -12.00 3.93
N ASN A 180 10.77 -12.76 5.02
CA ASN A 180 9.84 -13.87 5.14
C ASN A 180 8.40 -13.34 5.00
N ILE A 181 7.63 -13.94 4.08
CA ILE A 181 6.29 -13.45 3.74
C ILE A 181 5.33 -13.46 4.94
N ASN A 182 5.50 -14.38 5.89
CA ASN A 182 4.66 -14.43 7.08
C ASN A 182 5.03 -13.30 8.03
N THR A 183 6.32 -13.00 8.21
CA THR A 183 6.78 -11.82 8.96
C THR A 183 6.24 -10.54 8.34
N TRP A 184 6.36 -10.37 7.02
CA TRP A 184 5.87 -9.18 6.33
C TRP A 184 4.36 -8.96 6.51
N ARG A 185 3.59 -10.05 6.39
CA ARG A 185 2.14 -10.03 6.62
C ARG A 185 1.80 -9.75 8.08
N ALA A 186 2.58 -10.27 9.02
CA ALA A 186 2.38 -10.06 10.46
C ALA A 186 2.58 -8.59 10.85
N LEU A 187 3.61 -7.93 10.32
CA LEU A 187 3.89 -6.51 10.57
C LEU A 187 2.77 -5.57 10.10
N SER A 188 1.83 -6.06 9.32
CA SER A 188 0.74 -5.26 8.78
C SER A 188 -0.54 -5.32 9.62
N THR A 189 -0.61 -6.26 10.57
CA THR A 189 -1.80 -6.53 11.36
C THR A 189 -1.79 -5.76 12.68
N THR A 190 -2.95 -5.67 13.36
CA THR A 190 -3.05 -5.05 14.69
C THR A 190 -3.42 -6.07 15.77
N ALA A 191 -3.72 -7.31 15.40
CA ALA A 191 -4.24 -8.33 16.30
C ALA A 191 -3.16 -9.04 17.14
N GLY A 192 -1.87 -8.82 16.88
CA GLY A 192 -0.77 -9.28 17.74
C GLY A 192 -0.67 -10.79 18.00
N LYS A 193 -1.29 -11.62 17.15
CA LYS A 193 -1.28 -13.10 17.27
C LYS A 193 -0.50 -13.80 16.16
N ASP A 194 0.14 -13.02 15.29
CA ASP A 194 0.94 -13.55 14.20
C ASP A 194 2.39 -13.76 14.68
N PRO A 195 3.05 -14.88 14.32
CA PRO A 195 4.45 -15.07 14.68
C PRO A 195 5.31 -14.04 13.92
N ILE A 196 5.85 -13.06 14.64
CA ILE A 196 6.91 -12.16 14.16
C ILE A 196 8.23 -12.77 14.67
N PRO A 197 9.04 -13.44 13.84
CA PRO A 197 10.36 -13.88 14.25
C PRO A 197 11.20 -12.67 14.64
N ASP A 198 11.94 -12.77 15.74
CA ASP A 198 12.84 -11.72 16.20
C ASP A 198 13.78 -11.29 15.07
N ALA A 199 13.80 -9.99 14.81
CA ALA A 199 14.58 -9.25 13.80
C ALA A 199 13.95 -9.15 12.39
N LEU A 200 13.52 -7.92 12.08
CA LEU A 200 13.75 -7.30 10.78
C LEU A 200 15.17 -6.72 10.76
#